data_AF-A0A7C6CAM5-F1
#
_entry.id   AF-A0A7C6CAM5-F1
#
_cell.length_a   1.000
_cell.length_b   1.000
_cell.length_c   1.000
_cell.angle_alpha   90.00
_cell.angle_beta   90.00
_cell.angle_gamma   90.00
#
_symmetry.space_group_name_H-M   'P 1'
#
loop_
_entity.id
_entity.type
_entity.pdbx_description
1 polymer ?
#
loop_
_entity_poly.entity_id
_entity_poly.type
_entity_poly.pdbx_seq_one_letter_code
_entity_poly.pdbx_strand_id
1 'polypeptide(L)'
;MQINAELVRKNIEEASQVIIVAHRNLDLDALGSSLGLYYLCKTIGKDTCLLIDDITHEDGVSKSLKEIKNQKINVKIKKWVDIKGKVDDKTLLLIVDTQIPSLIQNEEVLNIKNKIIIDHHIDGANEKIPTIYEYIGSHQSSSVEIIVEVLKTLDIYIHPYVASIMLAGIFIDTNGFIRKTSHKTHESAAYLYECNANLNEVQYLLKQDINKYNNMQKIISEAVIIKNHFIIALGHEDQIYDKEDLAKISDTMLLFKNIEASFTIGKISEDKIGISARSFAKIDVQKIMKKLKGGGHSTDAATQLSGETLATTFQKVKNIIEELEGDF
;
A
#
# COMPACT_ATOMS: atom_id res chain seq x y z
N MET A 1 14.47 5.79 -13.26
CA MET A 1 15.26 4.55 -13.52
C MET A 1 14.26 3.42 -13.67
N GLN A 2 14.40 2.55 -14.66
CA GLN A 2 13.48 1.43 -14.90
C GLN A 2 13.98 0.15 -14.25
N ILE A 3 13.08 -0.78 -13.95
CA ILE A 3 13.44 -2.07 -13.36
C ILE A 3 14.14 -2.93 -14.42
N ASN A 4 15.20 -3.64 -14.04
CA ASN A 4 15.89 -4.54 -14.95
C ASN A 4 15.18 -5.90 -14.99
N ALA A 5 14.18 -6.02 -15.86
CA ALA A 5 13.37 -7.23 -16.01
C ALA A 5 14.21 -8.48 -16.35
N GLU A 6 15.22 -8.35 -17.21
CA GLU A 6 16.10 -9.46 -17.58
C GLU A 6 16.97 -9.94 -16.41
N LEU A 7 17.42 -9.02 -15.54
CA LEU A 7 18.14 -9.40 -14.32
C LEU A 7 17.22 -10.16 -13.35
N VAL A 8 15.97 -9.71 -13.18
CA VAL A 8 14.98 -10.42 -12.35
C VAL A 8 14.73 -11.82 -12.91
N ARG A 9 14.47 -11.94 -14.22
CA ARG A 9 14.30 -13.22 -14.92
C ARG A 9 15.49 -14.15 -14.73
N LYS A 10 16.72 -13.66 -14.96
CA LYS A 10 17.94 -14.47 -14.82
C LYS A 10 18.08 -15.07 -13.42
N ASN A 11 17.84 -14.26 -12.38
CA ASN A 11 17.92 -14.76 -11.01
C ASN A 11 16.85 -15.81 -10.70
N ILE A 12 15.63 -15.64 -11.24
CA ILE A 12 14.58 -16.66 -11.16
C ILE A 12 15.02 -17.95 -11.86
N GLU A 13 15.58 -17.86 -13.08
CA GLU A 13 16.10 -18.99 -13.86
C GLU A 13 17.24 -19.76 -13.16
N GLU A 14 18.09 -19.08 -12.40
CA GLU A 14 19.21 -19.70 -11.66
C GLU A 14 18.78 -20.32 -10.31
N ALA A 15 17.62 -19.91 -9.77
CA ALA A 15 17.14 -20.38 -8.46
C ALA A 15 16.70 -21.86 -8.48
N SER A 16 16.86 -22.55 -7.35
CA SER A 16 16.29 -23.91 -7.15
C SER A 16 14.77 -23.85 -6.99
N GLN A 17 14.30 -22.87 -6.23
CA GLN A 17 12.89 -22.53 -5.99
C GLN A 17 12.79 -21.03 -5.67
N VAL A 18 11.58 -20.50 -5.78
CA VAL A 18 11.29 -19.08 -5.50
C VAL A 18 10.22 -18.97 -4.40
N ILE A 19 10.50 -18.14 -3.41
CA ILE A 19 9.54 -17.74 -2.37
C ILE A 19 9.24 -16.27 -2.58
N ILE A 20 7.97 -15.91 -2.67
CA ILE A 20 7.53 -14.52 -2.81
C ILE A 20 6.85 -14.11 -1.51
N VAL A 21 7.31 -13.02 -0.90
CA VAL A 21 6.77 -12.47 0.36
C VAL A 21 6.53 -10.97 0.21
N ALA A 22 5.57 -10.44 0.94
CA ALA A 22 5.33 -9.00 1.03
C ALA A 22 5.28 -8.53 2.49
N HIS A 23 4.74 -7.34 2.74
CA HIS A 23 4.49 -6.87 4.09
C HIS A 23 3.35 -7.65 4.79
N ARG A 24 3.34 -7.56 6.13
CA ARG A 24 2.25 -7.96 7.03
C ARG A 24 1.04 -7.05 6.86
N ASN A 25 -0.14 -7.53 7.20
CA ASN A 25 -1.40 -6.86 6.87
C ASN A 25 -1.50 -6.63 5.35
N LEU A 26 -1.39 -7.72 4.61
CA LEU A 26 -1.37 -7.72 3.15
C LEU A 26 -2.56 -6.94 2.58
N ASP A 27 -2.30 -6.07 1.61
CA ASP A 27 -3.30 -5.38 0.82
C ASP A 27 -3.34 -5.90 -0.64
N LEU A 28 -4.12 -5.24 -1.51
CA LEU A 28 -4.24 -5.66 -2.90
C LEU A 28 -3.03 -5.29 -3.78
N ASP A 29 -2.23 -4.29 -3.42
CA ASP A 29 -1.01 -3.98 -4.19
C ASP A 29 0.07 -5.01 -3.92
N ALA A 30 0.30 -5.33 -2.64
CA ALA A 30 1.20 -6.39 -2.22
C ALA A 30 0.78 -7.78 -2.75
N LEU A 31 -0.51 -8.13 -2.64
CA LEU A 31 -1.03 -9.39 -3.18
C LEU A 31 -0.94 -9.42 -4.72
N GLY A 32 -1.35 -8.34 -5.39
CA GLY A 32 -1.31 -8.23 -6.84
C GLY A 32 0.11 -8.37 -7.39
N SER A 33 1.06 -7.65 -6.80
CA SER A 33 2.48 -7.72 -7.13
C SER A 33 3.03 -9.13 -6.96
N SER A 34 2.69 -9.77 -5.84
CA SER A 34 3.08 -11.14 -5.54
C SER A 34 2.55 -12.12 -6.58
N LEU A 35 1.27 -12.01 -6.97
CA LEU A 35 0.66 -12.86 -7.98
C LEU A 35 1.25 -12.62 -9.38
N GLY A 36 1.55 -11.39 -9.76
CA GLY A 36 2.22 -11.08 -11.02
C GLY A 36 3.57 -11.78 -11.13
N LEU A 37 4.42 -11.66 -10.10
CA LEU A 37 5.68 -12.39 -10.03
C LEU A 37 5.51 -13.90 -9.98
N TYR A 38 4.47 -14.40 -9.30
CA TYR A 38 4.16 -15.83 -9.28
C TYR A 38 3.95 -16.37 -10.69
N TYR A 39 3.21 -15.64 -11.53
CA TYR A 39 2.99 -16.01 -12.92
C TYR A 39 4.26 -15.95 -13.75
N LEU A 40 5.10 -14.93 -13.56
CA LEU A 40 6.43 -14.88 -14.18
C LEU A 40 7.26 -16.13 -13.85
N CYS A 41 7.39 -16.48 -12.57
CA CYS A 41 8.13 -17.65 -12.14
C CYS A 41 7.52 -18.95 -12.68
N LYS A 42 6.18 -19.03 -12.75
CA LYS A 42 5.46 -20.16 -13.32
C LYS A 42 5.74 -20.34 -14.81
N THR A 43 5.76 -19.26 -15.58
CA THR A 43 6.07 -19.27 -17.02
C THR A 43 7.51 -19.71 -17.27
N ILE A 44 8.45 -19.33 -16.39
CA ILE A 44 9.84 -19.80 -16.41
C ILE A 44 9.96 -21.29 -16.00
N GLY A 45 8.93 -21.85 -15.37
CA GLY A 45 8.91 -23.25 -14.94
C GLY A 45 9.55 -23.52 -13.57
N LYS A 46 9.66 -22.48 -12.72
CA LYS A 46 10.21 -22.62 -11.37
C LYS A 46 9.19 -23.13 -10.36
N ASP A 47 9.67 -23.87 -9.36
CA ASP A 47 8.84 -24.15 -8.19
C ASP A 47 8.72 -22.87 -7.38
N THR A 48 7.50 -22.39 -7.20
CA THR A 48 7.24 -21.07 -6.62
C THR A 48 6.06 -21.14 -5.68
N CYS A 49 6.15 -20.42 -4.56
CA CYS A 49 5.03 -20.20 -3.66
C CYS A 49 4.95 -18.74 -3.20
N LEU A 50 3.72 -18.31 -2.91
CA LEU A 50 3.44 -17.10 -2.15
C LEU A 50 3.46 -17.46 -0.66
N LEU A 51 4.27 -16.74 0.10
CA LEU A 51 4.30 -16.83 1.55
C LEU A 51 3.27 -15.88 2.14
N ILE A 52 2.23 -16.43 2.76
CA ILE A 52 1.21 -15.65 3.48
C ILE A 52 1.03 -16.24 4.88
N ASP A 53 1.59 -15.57 5.89
CA ASP A 53 1.53 -15.94 7.30
C ASP A 53 0.50 -15.14 8.09
N ASP A 54 0.01 -14.01 7.55
CA ASP A 54 -1.07 -13.22 8.13
C ASP A 54 -2.25 -14.11 8.58
N ILE A 55 -2.71 -13.90 9.81
CA ILE A 55 -3.82 -14.65 10.40
C ILE A 55 -5.16 -14.08 9.91
N THR A 56 -5.20 -12.76 9.79
CA THR A 56 -6.34 -11.97 9.34
C THR A 56 -5.92 -11.17 8.13
N HIS A 57 -6.84 -10.98 7.19
CA HIS A 57 -6.58 -10.19 5.99
C HIS A 57 -7.60 -9.07 5.88
N GLU A 58 -7.21 -8.00 5.20
CA GLU A 58 -8.17 -7.02 4.72
C GLU A 58 -9.26 -7.69 3.86
N ASP A 59 -10.43 -7.06 3.80
CA ASP A 59 -11.60 -7.64 3.13
C ASP A 59 -11.34 -7.89 1.62
N GLY A 60 -10.66 -6.98 0.93
CA GLY A 60 -10.27 -7.16 -0.47
C GLY A 60 -9.36 -8.37 -0.70
N VAL A 61 -8.35 -8.56 0.17
CA VAL A 61 -7.45 -9.73 0.13
C VAL A 61 -8.22 -11.01 0.46
N SER A 62 -9.07 -10.99 1.47
CA SER A 62 -9.93 -12.13 1.83
C SER A 62 -10.81 -12.58 0.66
N LYS A 63 -11.47 -11.63 -0.01
CA LYS A 63 -12.26 -11.89 -1.23
C LYS A 63 -11.39 -12.45 -2.36
N SER A 64 -10.21 -11.88 -2.58
CA SER A 64 -9.27 -12.33 -3.61
C SER A 64 -8.85 -13.77 -3.40
N LEU A 65 -8.40 -14.14 -2.19
CA LEU A 65 -7.97 -15.50 -1.84
C LEU A 65 -9.12 -16.51 -1.94
N LYS A 66 -10.32 -16.11 -1.51
CA LYS A 66 -11.52 -16.94 -1.63
C LYS A 66 -11.83 -17.25 -3.10
N GLU A 67 -11.81 -16.25 -3.96
CA GLU A 67 -12.13 -16.44 -5.38
C GLU A 67 -11.02 -17.15 -6.16
N ILE A 68 -9.75 -16.95 -5.82
CA ILE A 68 -8.63 -17.78 -6.33
C ILE A 68 -8.93 -19.27 -6.10
N LYS A 69 -9.40 -19.62 -4.90
CA LYS A 69 -9.78 -21.00 -4.56
C LYS A 69 -11.04 -21.44 -5.32
N ASN A 70 -12.08 -20.62 -5.37
CA ASN A 70 -13.34 -20.95 -6.04
C ASN A 70 -13.17 -21.18 -7.54
N GLN A 71 -12.37 -20.33 -8.20
CA GLN A 71 -12.04 -20.42 -9.61
C GLN A 71 -10.95 -21.45 -9.91
N LYS A 72 -10.41 -22.12 -8.88
CA LYS A 72 -9.33 -23.12 -8.99
C LYS A 72 -8.08 -22.60 -9.69
N ILE A 73 -7.76 -21.32 -9.48
CA ILE A 73 -6.55 -20.71 -10.02
C ILE A 73 -5.36 -21.33 -9.31
N ASN A 74 -4.43 -21.89 -10.07
CA ASN A 74 -3.31 -22.67 -9.54
C ASN A 74 -2.23 -21.76 -8.96
N VAL A 75 -2.43 -21.30 -7.73
CA VAL A 75 -1.45 -20.53 -6.95
C VAL A 75 -1.08 -21.32 -5.70
N LYS A 76 0.22 -21.57 -5.51
CA LYS A 76 0.74 -22.21 -4.30
C LYS A 76 0.90 -21.15 -3.21
N ILE A 77 -0.03 -21.13 -2.25
CA ILE A 77 0.07 -20.28 -1.06
C ILE A 77 0.52 -21.16 0.12
N LYS A 78 1.51 -20.70 0.87
CA LYS A 78 2.15 -21.45 1.97
C LYS A 78 2.40 -20.56 3.17
N LYS A 79 2.46 -21.19 4.35
CA LYS A 79 2.98 -20.58 5.57
C LYS A 79 4.47 -20.90 5.72
N TRP A 80 5.20 -20.06 6.43
CA TRP A 80 6.65 -20.24 6.59
C TRP A 80 6.98 -21.56 7.26
N VAL A 81 6.18 -21.91 8.28
CA VAL A 81 6.33 -23.16 9.04
C VAL A 81 6.29 -24.41 8.15
N ASP A 82 5.59 -24.36 7.01
CA ASP A 82 5.42 -25.50 6.10
C ASP A 82 6.59 -25.67 5.11
N ILE A 83 7.38 -24.62 4.91
CA ILE A 83 8.39 -24.56 3.84
C ILE A 83 9.80 -24.29 4.34
N LYS A 84 10.00 -23.80 5.58
CA LYS A 84 11.31 -23.43 6.11
C LYS A 84 12.37 -24.55 6.03
N GLY A 85 11.95 -25.81 6.19
CA GLY A 85 12.83 -26.98 6.09
C GLY A 85 13.20 -27.40 4.66
N LYS A 86 12.67 -26.72 3.63
CA LYS A 86 12.94 -26.99 2.21
C LYS A 86 13.83 -25.94 1.56
N VAL A 87 14.15 -24.88 2.29
CA VAL A 87 15.04 -23.79 1.81
C VAL A 87 16.45 -24.32 1.66
N ASP A 88 17.11 -23.94 0.57
CA ASP A 88 18.51 -24.25 0.27
C ASP A 88 19.28 -22.98 -0.14
N ASP A 89 20.60 -23.12 -0.36
CA ASP A 89 21.48 -22.00 -0.72
C ASP A 89 21.17 -21.36 -2.08
N LYS A 90 20.37 -22.01 -2.93
CA LYS A 90 19.94 -21.53 -4.25
C LYS A 90 18.50 -21.04 -4.27
N THR A 91 17.84 -21.03 -3.11
CA THR A 91 16.49 -20.49 -2.97
C THR A 91 16.55 -18.98 -3.16
N LEU A 92 15.64 -18.45 -3.98
CA LEU A 92 15.48 -17.02 -4.20
C LEU A 92 14.27 -16.51 -3.42
N LEU A 93 14.47 -15.48 -2.62
CA LEU A 93 13.41 -14.72 -1.99
C LEU A 93 13.12 -13.46 -2.81
N LEU A 94 11.90 -13.31 -3.30
CA LEU A 94 11.39 -12.07 -3.87
C LEU A 94 10.56 -11.36 -2.78
N ILE A 95 11.01 -10.20 -2.35
CA ILE A 95 10.30 -9.34 -1.40
C ILE A 95 9.63 -8.24 -2.22
N VAL A 96 8.33 -8.10 -2.09
CA VAL A 96 7.56 -7.07 -2.78
C VAL A 96 6.84 -6.14 -1.83
N ASP A 97 6.71 -4.88 -2.25
CA ASP A 97 5.91 -3.86 -1.57
C ASP A 97 6.36 -3.52 -0.14
N THR A 98 7.60 -3.85 0.17
CA THR A 98 8.28 -3.38 1.38
C THR A 98 9.79 -3.59 1.28
N GLN A 99 10.53 -2.69 1.91
CA GLN A 99 11.97 -2.79 2.13
C GLN A 99 12.33 -2.79 3.64
N ILE A 100 11.33 -2.78 4.53
CA ILE A 100 11.53 -2.66 5.98
C ILE A 100 11.43 -4.06 6.61
N PRO A 101 12.51 -4.57 7.25
CA PRO A 101 12.52 -5.92 7.84
C PRO A 101 11.32 -6.18 8.75
N SER A 102 11.06 -5.25 9.66
CA SER A 102 9.99 -5.33 10.67
C SER A 102 8.58 -5.14 10.11
N LEU A 103 8.41 -4.98 8.79
CA LEU A 103 7.10 -4.99 8.14
C LEU A 103 6.86 -6.27 7.35
N ILE A 104 7.87 -7.10 7.07
CA ILE A 104 7.69 -8.35 6.34
C ILE A 104 6.81 -9.32 7.15
N GLN A 105 6.00 -10.14 6.45
CA GLN A 105 5.09 -11.10 7.08
C GLN A 105 5.77 -12.04 8.07
N ASN A 106 6.98 -12.48 7.75
CA ASN A 106 7.78 -13.32 8.62
C ASN A 106 9.26 -12.97 8.48
N GLU A 107 9.84 -12.38 9.53
CA GLU A 107 11.23 -11.92 9.51
C GLU A 107 12.24 -13.07 9.40
N GLU A 108 11.89 -14.31 9.78
CA GLU A 108 12.80 -15.47 9.66
C GLU A 108 13.20 -15.77 8.21
N VAL A 109 12.37 -15.38 7.24
CA VAL A 109 12.67 -15.60 5.82
C VAL A 109 13.85 -14.77 5.33
N LEU A 110 14.20 -13.70 6.06
CA LEU A 110 15.39 -12.89 5.77
C LEU A 110 16.71 -13.66 5.96
N ASN A 111 16.67 -14.86 6.55
CA ASN A 111 17.82 -15.76 6.58
C ASN A 111 18.13 -16.38 5.20
N ILE A 112 17.21 -16.33 4.23
CA ILE A 112 17.46 -16.77 2.85
C ILE A 112 18.55 -15.90 2.22
N LYS A 113 19.62 -16.49 1.70
CA LYS A 113 20.78 -15.74 1.20
C LYS A 113 20.46 -14.85 0.00
N ASN A 114 19.81 -15.39 -1.03
CA ASN A 114 19.54 -14.68 -2.28
C ASN A 114 18.21 -13.94 -2.18
N LYS A 115 18.24 -12.61 -2.23
CA LYS A 115 17.06 -11.77 -2.08
C LYS A 115 17.00 -10.68 -3.13
N ILE A 116 15.81 -10.47 -3.69
CA ILE A 116 15.51 -9.31 -4.52
C ILE A 116 14.38 -8.53 -3.85
N ILE A 117 14.53 -7.20 -3.77
CA ILE A 117 13.48 -6.29 -3.30
C ILE A 117 12.93 -5.50 -4.48
N ILE A 118 11.60 -5.45 -4.57
CA ILE A 118 10.87 -4.60 -5.51
C ILE A 118 9.80 -3.84 -4.72
N ASP A 119 9.96 -2.54 -4.57
CA ASP A 119 9.09 -1.71 -3.73
C ASP A 119 8.92 -0.33 -4.38
N HIS A 120 7.84 0.37 -4.06
CA HIS A 120 7.57 1.75 -4.51
C HIS A 120 7.53 2.75 -3.34
N HIS A 121 7.70 2.30 -2.10
CA HIS A 121 7.80 3.20 -0.97
C HIS A 121 9.13 3.96 -0.96
N ILE A 122 9.12 5.18 -0.44
CA ILE A 122 10.36 5.94 -0.24
C ILE A 122 11.20 5.21 0.81
N ASP A 123 12.50 5.03 0.54
CA ASP A 123 13.44 4.41 1.48
C ASP A 123 13.42 5.19 2.80
N GLY A 124 12.83 4.55 3.82
CA GLY A 124 12.77 5.02 5.20
C GLY A 124 13.34 4.01 6.17
N ALA A 125 14.04 2.98 5.67
CA ALA A 125 14.53 1.90 6.49
C ALA A 125 15.82 2.34 7.20
N ASN A 126 15.79 2.37 8.54
CA ASN A 126 17.01 2.55 9.34
C ASN A 126 17.93 1.33 9.24
N GLU A 127 17.38 0.17 8.86
CA GLU A 127 18.07 -1.10 8.71
C GLU A 127 17.86 -1.62 7.28
N LYS A 128 18.95 -1.90 6.58
CA LYS A 128 18.90 -2.39 5.20
C LYS A 128 18.92 -3.91 5.17
N ILE A 129 18.04 -4.50 4.35
CA ILE A 129 18.06 -5.92 4.03
C ILE A 129 19.19 -6.17 3.02
N PRO A 130 20.14 -7.08 3.28
CA PRO A 130 21.14 -7.44 2.29
C PRO A 130 20.49 -8.18 1.11
N THR A 131 20.62 -7.62 -0.10
CA THR A 131 20.04 -8.14 -1.34
C THR A 131 21.09 -8.28 -2.44
N ILE A 132 20.76 -9.10 -3.45
CA ILE A 132 21.55 -9.19 -4.69
C ILE A 132 21.06 -8.20 -5.74
N TYR A 133 19.81 -7.74 -5.63
CA TYR A 133 19.23 -6.68 -6.44
C TYR A 133 18.11 -5.99 -5.66
N GLU A 134 18.02 -4.68 -5.80
CA GLU A 134 16.98 -3.85 -5.19
C GLU A 134 16.50 -2.84 -6.22
N TYR A 135 15.19 -2.72 -6.36
CA TYR A 135 14.55 -1.69 -7.15
C TYR A 135 13.50 -0.97 -6.31
N ILE A 136 13.79 0.30 -5.99
CA ILE A 136 12.87 1.19 -5.27
C ILE A 136 12.30 2.24 -6.23
N GLY A 137 11.09 1.99 -6.66
CA GLY A 137 10.33 2.77 -7.62
C GLY A 137 9.51 3.90 -6.99
N SER A 138 10.11 4.79 -6.20
CA SER A 138 9.39 5.80 -5.40
C SER A 138 8.53 6.83 -6.16
N HIS A 139 8.61 6.79 -7.48
CA HIS A 139 7.86 7.64 -8.41
C HIS A 139 6.74 6.88 -9.13
N GLN A 140 6.70 5.55 -9.02
CA GLN A 140 5.62 4.71 -9.53
C GLN A 140 4.46 4.69 -8.55
N SER A 141 3.25 4.46 -9.07
CA SER A 141 2.04 4.55 -8.26
C SER A 141 2.00 3.49 -7.18
N SER A 142 2.44 2.28 -7.52
CA SER A 142 2.27 1.06 -6.73
C SER A 142 3.31 0.01 -7.14
N SER A 143 3.56 -0.98 -6.30
CA SER A 143 4.41 -2.12 -6.64
C SER A 143 3.85 -2.92 -7.83
N VAL A 144 2.52 -2.98 -8.00
CA VAL A 144 1.91 -3.58 -9.20
C VAL A 144 2.35 -2.86 -10.47
N GLU A 145 2.45 -1.53 -10.48
CA GLU A 145 2.95 -0.78 -11.66
C GLU A 145 4.35 -1.27 -12.07
N ILE A 146 5.22 -1.53 -11.09
CA ILE A 146 6.57 -2.04 -11.31
C ILE A 146 6.53 -3.47 -11.87
N ILE A 147 5.70 -4.34 -11.29
CA ILE A 147 5.57 -5.73 -11.75
C ILE A 147 4.99 -5.79 -13.16
N VAL A 148 4.05 -4.92 -13.51
CA VAL A 148 3.54 -4.81 -14.88
C VAL A 148 4.64 -4.41 -15.86
N GLU A 149 5.56 -3.50 -15.49
CA GLU A 149 6.73 -3.16 -16.33
C GLU A 149 7.59 -4.42 -16.61
N VAL A 150 7.82 -5.27 -15.60
CA VAL A 150 8.53 -6.55 -15.76
C VAL A 150 7.77 -7.51 -16.67
N LEU A 151 6.47 -7.72 -16.42
CA LEU A 151 5.64 -8.65 -17.19
C LEU A 151 5.55 -8.24 -18.66
N LYS A 152 5.34 -6.95 -18.94
CA LYS A 152 5.31 -6.40 -20.30
C LYS A 152 6.64 -6.57 -21.02
N THR A 153 7.74 -6.28 -20.34
CA THR A 153 9.09 -6.39 -20.92
C THR A 153 9.41 -7.82 -21.33
N LEU A 154 8.89 -8.80 -20.56
CA LEU A 154 9.13 -10.23 -20.77
C LEU A 154 8.00 -10.94 -21.53
N ASP A 155 7.00 -10.21 -22.04
CA ASP A 155 5.84 -10.72 -22.76
C ASP A 155 5.06 -11.82 -21.98
N ILE A 156 4.82 -11.57 -20.69
CA ILE A 156 4.19 -12.55 -19.77
C ILE A 156 2.74 -12.20 -19.49
N TYR A 157 1.84 -12.98 -20.10
CA TYR A 157 0.41 -12.92 -19.82
C TYR A 157 0.04 -13.58 -18.49
N ILE A 158 -0.93 -12.99 -17.80
CA ILE A 158 -1.45 -13.45 -16.51
C ILE A 158 -2.92 -13.86 -16.62
N HIS A 159 -3.40 -14.63 -15.65
CA HIS A 159 -4.81 -15.03 -15.62
C HIS A 159 -5.73 -13.81 -15.43
N PRO A 160 -6.91 -13.74 -16.10
CA PRO A 160 -7.80 -12.57 -16.03
C PRO A 160 -8.14 -12.11 -14.62
N TYR A 161 -8.52 -13.04 -13.73
CA TYR A 161 -8.81 -12.70 -12.33
C TYR A 161 -7.58 -12.15 -11.57
N VAL A 162 -6.37 -12.61 -11.90
CA VAL A 162 -5.13 -12.07 -11.32
C VAL A 162 -4.86 -10.67 -11.85
N ALA A 163 -5.12 -10.42 -13.15
CA ALA A 163 -5.07 -9.09 -13.72
C ALA A 163 -6.06 -8.14 -13.03
N SER A 164 -7.26 -8.61 -12.69
CA SER A 164 -8.25 -7.85 -11.90
C SER A 164 -7.73 -7.52 -10.50
N ILE A 165 -7.10 -8.47 -9.79
CA ILE A 165 -6.50 -8.21 -8.46
C ILE A 165 -5.39 -7.16 -8.57
N MET A 166 -4.48 -7.32 -9.55
CA MET A 166 -3.41 -6.36 -9.81
C MET A 166 -3.98 -4.97 -10.10
N LEU A 167 -5.01 -4.88 -10.94
CA LEU A 167 -5.65 -3.62 -11.26
C LEU A 167 -6.29 -2.99 -10.01
N ALA A 168 -6.89 -3.79 -9.14
CA ALA A 168 -7.41 -3.32 -7.86
C ALA A 168 -6.29 -2.75 -6.95
N GLY A 169 -5.10 -3.35 -6.96
CA GLY A 169 -3.90 -2.81 -6.28
C GLY A 169 -3.55 -1.39 -6.76
N ILE A 170 -3.46 -1.18 -8.08
CA ILE A 170 -3.26 0.16 -8.65
C ILE A 170 -4.36 1.12 -8.17
N PHE A 171 -5.63 0.70 -8.19
CA PHE A 171 -6.75 1.55 -7.75
C PHE A 171 -6.66 1.96 -6.27
N ILE A 172 -6.20 1.08 -5.38
CA ILE A 172 -6.02 1.41 -3.96
C ILE A 172 -4.95 2.50 -3.80
N ASP A 173 -3.77 2.27 -4.34
CA ASP A 173 -2.63 3.17 -4.12
C ASP A 173 -2.79 4.52 -4.79
N THR A 174 -3.43 4.53 -5.95
CA THR A 174 -3.73 5.76 -6.69
C THR A 174 -5.01 6.45 -6.23
N ASN A 175 -5.79 5.84 -5.32
CA ASN A 175 -7.15 6.28 -5.00
C ASN A 175 -8.00 6.49 -6.26
N GLY A 176 -8.04 5.48 -7.13
CA GLY A 176 -8.74 5.55 -8.42
C GLY A 176 -8.13 6.57 -9.39
N PHE A 177 -6.81 6.58 -9.52
CA PHE A 177 -6.02 7.48 -10.39
C PHE A 177 -6.00 8.96 -9.98
N ILE A 178 -6.45 9.29 -8.77
CA ILE A 178 -6.48 10.67 -8.26
C ILE A 178 -5.09 11.13 -7.77
N ARG A 179 -4.27 10.22 -7.24
CA ARG A 179 -2.93 10.53 -6.71
C ARG A 179 -1.85 9.64 -7.29
N LYS A 180 -0.60 10.09 -7.21
CA LYS A 180 0.63 9.35 -7.60
C LYS A 180 0.52 8.65 -8.97
N THR A 181 -0.22 9.25 -9.90
CA THR A 181 -0.52 8.64 -11.20
C THR A 181 0.28 9.35 -12.30
N SER A 182 0.81 8.57 -13.23
CA SER A 182 1.50 9.07 -14.43
C SER A 182 0.97 8.37 -15.69
N HIS A 183 1.47 8.76 -16.87
CA HIS A 183 1.15 8.04 -18.11
C HIS A 183 1.49 6.54 -18.01
N LYS A 184 2.57 6.17 -17.31
CA LYS A 184 2.97 4.78 -17.10
C LYS A 184 1.95 4.00 -16.26
N THR A 185 1.37 4.65 -15.25
CA THR A 185 0.32 4.05 -14.42
C THR A 185 -0.89 3.66 -15.28
N HIS A 186 -1.28 4.52 -16.23
CA HIS A 186 -2.36 4.22 -17.18
C HIS A 186 -1.96 3.16 -18.21
N GLU A 187 -0.70 3.16 -18.69
CA GLU A 187 -0.18 2.10 -19.57
C GLU A 187 -0.13 0.73 -18.89
N SER A 188 0.11 0.69 -17.57
CA SER A 188 0.04 -0.52 -16.76
C SER A 188 -1.40 -1.01 -16.60
N ALA A 189 -2.33 -0.10 -16.32
CA ALA A 189 -3.76 -0.44 -16.31
C ALA A 189 -4.24 -0.96 -17.69
N ALA A 190 -3.82 -0.34 -18.79
CA ALA A 190 -4.12 -0.79 -20.14
C ALA A 190 -3.64 -2.21 -20.41
N TYR A 191 -2.42 -2.55 -19.98
CA TYR A 191 -1.90 -3.92 -20.08
C TYR A 191 -2.70 -4.93 -19.27
N LEU A 192 -3.14 -4.57 -18.06
CA LEU A 192 -3.99 -5.43 -17.26
C LEU A 192 -5.36 -5.67 -17.94
N TYR A 193 -5.91 -4.65 -18.62
CA TYR A 193 -7.09 -4.82 -19.47
C TYR A 193 -6.82 -5.71 -20.70
N GLU A 194 -5.64 -5.62 -21.34
CA GLU A 194 -5.24 -6.58 -22.39
C GLU A 194 -5.19 -8.03 -21.87
N CYS A 195 -4.83 -8.21 -20.59
CA CYS A 195 -4.91 -9.48 -19.88
C CYS A 195 -6.35 -9.85 -19.45
N ASN A 196 -7.37 -9.13 -19.91
CA ASN A 196 -8.78 -9.29 -19.57
C ASN A 196 -9.14 -9.03 -18.10
N ALA A 197 -8.46 -8.09 -17.43
CA ALA A 197 -8.91 -7.59 -16.13
C ALA A 197 -10.38 -7.10 -16.22
N ASN A 198 -11.20 -7.52 -15.28
CA ASN A 198 -12.63 -7.23 -15.25
C ASN A 198 -12.94 -6.18 -14.18
N LEU A 199 -13.46 -5.03 -14.62
CA LEU A 199 -13.77 -3.92 -13.71
C LEU A 199 -14.85 -4.29 -12.68
N ASN A 200 -15.77 -5.22 -12.99
CA ASN A 200 -16.76 -5.68 -12.01
C ASN A 200 -16.11 -6.47 -10.87
N GLU A 201 -15.05 -7.23 -11.16
CA GLU A 201 -14.26 -7.94 -10.14
C GLU A 201 -13.47 -6.95 -9.30
N VAL A 202 -12.81 -5.97 -9.94
CA VAL A 202 -12.14 -4.86 -9.23
C VAL A 202 -13.11 -4.17 -8.27
N GLN A 203 -14.30 -3.79 -8.75
CA GLN A 203 -15.32 -3.15 -7.91
C GLN A 203 -15.77 -4.06 -6.76
N TYR A 204 -15.93 -5.37 -7.00
CA TYR A 204 -16.28 -6.33 -5.96
C TYR A 204 -15.21 -6.40 -4.86
N LEU A 205 -13.93 -6.45 -5.24
CA LEU A 205 -12.79 -6.47 -4.33
C LEU A 205 -12.71 -5.18 -3.50
N LEU A 206 -13.04 -4.04 -4.10
CA LEU A 206 -12.98 -2.71 -3.46
C LEU A 206 -14.26 -2.32 -2.69
N LYS A 207 -15.30 -3.18 -2.66
CA LYS A 207 -16.53 -2.90 -1.89
C LYS A 207 -16.20 -2.66 -0.42
N GLN A 208 -16.73 -1.57 0.11
CA GLN A 208 -16.57 -1.18 1.51
C GLN A 208 -17.77 -1.59 2.35
N ASP A 209 -17.55 -1.79 3.65
CA ASP A 209 -18.63 -1.94 4.61
C ASP A 209 -19.42 -0.63 4.76
N ILE A 210 -20.75 -0.73 4.68
CA ILE A 210 -21.63 0.44 4.70
C ILE A 210 -21.62 1.17 6.06
N ASN A 211 -21.44 0.45 7.17
CA ASN A 211 -21.40 1.06 8.49
C ASN A 211 -20.09 1.85 8.66
N LYS A 212 -18.97 1.25 8.24
CA LYS A 212 -17.66 1.91 8.20
C LYS A 212 -17.71 3.17 7.32
N TYR A 213 -18.31 3.06 6.14
CA TYR A 213 -18.51 4.20 5.24
C TYR A 213 -19.36 5.30 5.87
N ASN A 214 -20.53 4.96 6.45
CA ASN A 214 -21.40 5.92 7.12
C ASN A 214 -20.71 6.64 8.28
N ASN A 215 -19.87 5.92 9.02
CA ASN A 215 -19.10 6.49 10.12
C ASN A 215 -18.11 7.55 9.65
N MET A 216 -17.38 7.25 8.57
CA MET A 216 -16.49 8.23 7.92
C MET A 216 -17.27 9.45 7.42
N GLN A 217 -18.43 9.25 6.79
CA GLN A 217 -19.25 10.35 6.30
C GLN A 217 -19.77 11.26 7.43
N LYS A 218 -20.11 10.68 8.59
CA LYS A 218 -20.52 11.46 9.75
C LYS A 218 -19.40 12.41 10.22
N ILE A 219 -18.18 11.90 10.34
CA ILE A 219 -17.01 12.71 10.68
C ILE A 219 -16.76 13.82 9.65
N ILE A 220 -16.87 13.50 8.36
CA ILE A 220 -16.71 14.49 7.27
C ILE A 220 -17.78 15.59 7.38
N SER A 221 -19.03 15.21 7.69
CA SER A 221 -20.14 16.17 7.79
C SER A 221 -20.00 17.17 8.94
N GLU A 222 -19.22 16.83 9.97
CA GLU A 222 -18.95 17.65 11.14
C GLU A 222 -17.61 18.42 11.03
N ALA A 223 -16.92 18.31 9.89
CA ALA A 223 -15.62 18.92 9.68
C ALA A 223 -15.66 20.45 9.65
N VAL A 224 -14.60 21.08 10.15
CA VAL A 224 -14.48 22.53 10.31
C VAL A 224 -13.49 23.10 9.30
N ILE A 225 -13.93 24.09 8.52
CA ILE A 225 -13.08 24.83 7.59
C ILE A 225 -12.36 25.96 8.33
N ILE A 226 -11.04 26.07 8.14
CA ILE A 226 -10.17 27.09 8.73
C ILE A 226 -9.49 27.87 7.61
N LYS A 227 -9.45 29.20 7.70
CA LYS A 227 -8.88 30.12 6.69
C LYS A 227 -9.37 29.90 5.25
N ASN A 228 -10.54 29.29 5.05
CA ASN A 228 -11.17 28.94 3.76
C ASN A 228 -10.47 27.87 2.92
N HIS A 229 -9.28 27.39 3.30
CA HIS A 229 -8.51 26.40 2.51
C HIS A 229 -7.95 25.23 3.31
N PHE A 230 -8.12 25.23 4.62
CA PHE A 230 -7.88 24.07 5.47
C PHE A 230 -9.20 23.46 5.94
N ILE A 231 -9.25 22.15 6.09
CA ILE A 231 -10.38 21.45 6.69
C ILE A 231 -9.89 20.45 7.73
N ILE A 232 -10.54 20.43 8.90
CA ILE A 232 -10.21 19.53 10.00
C ILE A 232 -11.45 18.74 10.37
N ALA A 233 -11.38 17.42 10.34
CA ALA A 233 -12.40 16.54 10.88
C ALA A 233 -11.94 15.87 12.18
N LEU A 234 -12.89 15.66 13.09
CA LEU A 234 -12.66 15.07 14.40
C LEU A 234 -13.48 13.79 14.53
N GLY A 235 -12.83 12.70 14.91
CA GLY A 235 -13.47 11.43 15.26
C GLY A 235 -14.33 11.56 16.52
N HIS A 236 -15.11 10.52 16.80
CA HIS A 236 -15.95 10.46 17.99
C HIS A 236 -15.21 9.83 19.18
N GLU A 237 -15.53 10.30 20.40
CA GLU A 237 -14.86 9.88 21.64
C GLU A 237 -15.06 8.39 21.97
N ASP A 238 -16.16 7.79 21.52
CA ASP A 238 -16.56 6.40 21.79
C ASP A 238 -16.04 5.42 20.72
N GLN A 239 -15.19 5.87 19.81
CA GLN A 239 -14.71 5.06 18.69
C GLN A 239 -13.19 5.08 18.55
N ILE A 240 -12.64 3.92 18.22
CA ILE A 240 -11.25 3.74 17.80
C ILE A 240 -11.25 3.50 16.28
N TYR A 241 -10.36 4.20 15.59
CA TYR A 241 -10.23 4.21 14.14
C TYR A 241 -8.92 3.56 13.72
N ASP A 242 -8.98 2.87 12.59
CA ASP A 242 -7.79 2.45 11.88
C ASP A 242 -7.10 3.70 11.29
N LYS A 243 -5.76 3.69 11.17
CA LYS A 243 -5.01 4.84 10.62
C LYS A 243 -5.40 5.09 9.16
N GLU A 244 -5.71 4.01 8.45
CA GLU A 244 -6.17 3.96 7.08
C GLU A 244 -7.50 4.70 6.92
N ASP A 245 -8.36 4.68 7.94
CA ASP A 245 -9.64 5.40 7.91
C ASP A 245 -9.44 6.91 8.05
N LEU A 246 -8.55 7.33 8.95
CA LEU A 246 -8.17 8.73 9.09
C LEU A 246 -7.55 9.27 7.79
N ALA A 247 -6.74 8.46 7.12
CA ALA A 247 -6.20 8.77 5.80
C ALA A 247 -7.28 8.95 4.74
N LYS A 248 -8.21 7.98 4.62
CA LYS A 248 -9.31 8.03 3.64
C LYS A 248 -10.25 9.22 3.86
N ILE A 249 -10.54 9.57 5.11
CA ILE A 249 -11.33 10.77 5.45
C ILE A 249 -10.61 12.02 4.95
N SER A 250 -9.31 12.14 5.22
CA SER A 250 -8.49 13.27 4.75
C SER A 250 -8.46 13.34 3.22
N ASP A 251 -8.19 12.22 2.54
CA ASP A 251 -8.21 12.13 1.07
C ASP A 251 -9.56 12.58 0.50
N THR A 252 -10.67 12.19 1.12
CA THR A 252 -12.03 12.58 0.68
C THR A 252 -12.27 14.08 0.85
N MET A 253 -11.90 14.64 2.01
CA MET A 253 -12.10 16.05 2.29
C MET A 253 -11.31 16.98 1.36
N LEU A 254 -10.15 16.52 0.89
CA LEU A 254 -9.32 17.25 -0.06
C LEU A 254 -9.99 17.45 -1.43
N LEU A 255 -11.02 16.65 -1.77
CA LEU A 255 -11.79 16.80 -3.00
C LEU A 255 -12.80 17.96 -2.95
N PHE A 256 -13.05 18.55 -1.77
CA PHE A 256 -13.99 19.65 -1.65
C PHE A 256 -13.41 20.97 -2.19
N LYS A 257 -14.30 21.77 -2.77
CA LYS A 257 -13.94 23.05 -3.40
C LYS A 257 -13.18 23.94 -2.41
N ASN A 258 -12.09 24.54 -2.91
CA ASN A 258 -11.20 25.46 -2.19
C ASN A 258 -10.36 24.83 -1.06
N ILE A 259 -10.44 23.52 -0.83
CA ILE A 259 -9.60 22.84 0.17
C ILE A 259 -8.23 22.52 -0.44
N GLU A 260 -7.17 23.00 0.19
CA GLU A 260 -5.78 22.79 -0.22
C GLU A 260 -5.03 21.83 0.73
N ALA A 261 -5.50 21.73 1.99
CA ALA A 261 -5.04 20.71 2.93
C ALA A 261 -6.15 20.25 3.88
N SER A 262 -6.13 18.96 4.21
CA SER A 262 -7.13 18.31 5.06
C SER A 262 -6.46 17.56 6.20
N PHE A 263 -7.09 17.58 7.38
CA PHE A 263 -6.62 16.87 8.57
C PHE A 263 -7.75 16.06 9.18
N THR A 264 -7.47 14.81 9.54
CA THR A 264 -8.40 13.98 10.32
C THR A 264 -7.75 13.57 11.62
N ILE A 265 -8.43 13.80 12.73
CA ILE A 265 -7.96 13.51 14.09
C ILE A 265 -8.87 12.45 14.69
N GLY A 266 -8.33 11.34 15.20
CA GLY A 266 -9.14 10.27 15.80
C GLY A 266 -8.35 9.41 16.78
N LYS A 267 -9.04 8.69 17.68
CA LYS A 267 -8.39 7.71 18.57
C LYS A 267 -7.94 6.52 17.74
N ILE A 268 -6.69 6.09 17.91
CA ILE A 268 -6.13 4.89 17.25
C ILE A 268 -5.84 3.77 18.27
N SER A 269 -5.94 4.10 19.56
CA SER A 269 -6.02 3.19 20.71
C SER A 269 -6.62 3.97 21.89
N GLU A 270 -6.87 3.30 23.02
CA GLU A 270 -7.37 3.93 24.25
C GLU A 270 -6.50 5.10 24.74
N ASP A 271 -5.20 5.07 24.47
CA ASP A 271 -4.19 6.01 24.97
C ASP A 271 -3.56 6.90 23.89
N LYS A 272 -3.94 6.72 22.61
CA LYS A 272 -3.31 7.41 21.48
C LYS A 272 -4.31 8.03 20.52
N ILE A 273 -3.95 9.22 20.05
CA ILE A 273 -4.64 9.94 18.99
C ILE A 273 -3.76 9.95 17.75
N GLY A 274 -4.32 9.50 16.64
CA GLY A 274 -3.74 9.62 15.31
C GLY A 274 -4.20 10.90 14.64
N ILE A 275 -3.30 11.50 13.86
CA ILE A 275 -3.62 12.59 12.94
C ILE A 275 -3.12 12.19 11.56
N SER A 276 -4.00 12.24 10.57
CA SER A 276 -3.65 12.13 9.16
C SER A 276 -3.80 13.49 8.49
N ALA A 277 -2.84 13.85 7.64
CA ALA A 277 -2.82 15.10 6.88
C ALA A 277 -2.59 14.83 5.39
N ARG A 278 -3.31 15.54 4.52
CA ARG A 278 -3.19 15.44 3.05
C ARG A 278 -3.19 16.82 2.40
N SER A 279 -2.53 16.97 1.26
CA SER A 279 -2.61 18.17 0.41
C SER A 279 -2.31 17.87 -1.06
N PHE A 280 -2.73 18.78 -1.96
CA PHE A 280 -2.32 18.79 -3.38
C PHE A 280 -1.06 19.63 -3.60
N ALA A 281 -0.04 19.42 -2.78
CA ALA A 281 1.32 19.98 -2.87
C ALA A 281 1.50 21.49 -2.62
N LYS A 282 0.46 22.33 -2.72
CA LYS A 282 0.59 23.76 -2.35
C LYS A 282 0.98 23.95 -0.89
N ILE A 283 0.40 23.13 -0.02
CA ILE A 283 0.66 23.16 1.42
C ILE A 283 1.51 21.97 1.81
N ASP A 284 2.68 22.25 2.38
CA ASP A 284 3.57 21.22 2.92
C ASP A 284 3.07 20.73 4.29
N VAL A 285 2.30 19.64 4.28
CA VAL A 285 1.72 19.06 5.51
C VAL A 285 2.77 18.37 6.38
N GLN A 286 3.96 18.04 5.84
CA GLN A 286 5.07 17.50 6.62
C GLN A 286 5.52 18.51 7.68
N LYS A 287 5.63 19.79 7.32
CA LYS A 287 6.05 20.85 8.24
C LYS A 287 5.08 21.00 9.40
N ILE A 288 3.78 20.87 9.14
CA ILE A 288 2.73 20.93 10.16
C ILE A 288 2.82 19.72 11.09
N MET A 289 2.92 18.50 10.53
CA MET A 289 3.03 17.29 11.33
C MET A 289 4.32 17.24 12.16
N LYS A 290 5.45 17.77 11.66
CA LYS A 290 6.71 17.87 12.42
C LYS A 290 6.58 18.73 13.69
N LYS A 291 5.79 19.81 13.66
CA LYS A 291 5.47 20.60 14.87
C LYS A 291 4.72 19.78 15.93
N LEU A 292 4.02 18.73 15.50
CA LEU A 292 3.33 17.75 16.34
C LEU A 292 4.13 16.45 16.53
N LYS A 293 5.46 16.50 16.39
CA LYS A 293 6.38 15.35 16.52
C LYS A 293 6.08 14.18 15.57
N GLY A 294 5.41 14.45 14.47
CA GLY A 294 5.15 13.50 13.39
C GLY A 294 6.12 13.65 12.22
N GLY A 295 5.70 13.15 11.07
CA GLY A 295 6.49 13.16 9.84
C GLY A 295 5.69 12.69 8.63
N GLY A 296 6.39 12.32 7.56
CA GLY A 296 5.81 11.92 6.27
C GLY A 296 6.42 12.74 5.13
N HIS A 297 5.60 13.09 4.16
CA HIS A 297 5.93 13.85 2.95
C HIS A 297 5.13 15.15 2.85
N SER A 298 5.50 16.01 1.90
CA SER A 298 4.88 17.32 1.72
C SER A 298 3.38 17.24 1.44
N THR A 299 2.89 16.13 0.86
CA THR A 299 1.48 15.91 0.49
C THR A 299 0.75 14.88 1.35
N ASP A 300 1.47 14.11 2.16
CA ASP A 300 0.93 13.02 2.97
C ASP A 300 1.78 12.90 4.22
N ALA A 301 1.23 13.27 5.37
CA ALA A 301 1.94 13.24 6.64
C ALA A 301 1.02 12.77 7.76
N ALA A 302 1.61 12.30 8.85
CA ALA A 302 0.87 11.84 10.02
C ALA A 302 1.64 12.08 11.32
N THR A 303 0.92 12.06 12.43
CA THR A 303 1.49 11.96 13.77
C THR A 303 0.64 11.08 14.67
N GLN A 304 1.23 10.64 15.78
CA GLN A 304 0.55 9.92 16.85
C GLN A 304 0.92 10.55 18.18
N LEU A 305 -0.07 10.92 18.99
CA LEU A 305 0.11 11.60 20.26
C LEU A 305 -0.43 10.73 21.39
N SER A 306 0.38 10.48 22.41
CA SER A 306 -0.02 9.77 23.63
C SER A 306 -0.43 10.75 24.74
N GLY A 307 -1.48 10.40 25.49
CA GLY A 307 -1.94 11.17 26.66
C GLY A 307 -2.66 12.48 26.33
N GLU A 308 -3.15 12.62 25.09
CA GLU A 308 -3.94 13.76 24.63
C GLU A 308 -5.43 13.41 24.49
N THR A 309 -6.30 14.42 24.44
CA THR A 309 -7.72 14.24 24.09
C THR A 309 -7.99 14.72 22.67
N LEU A 310 -9.11 14.29 22.08
CA LEU A 310 -9.50 14.74 20.74
C LEU A 310 -9.64 16.27 20.71
N ALA A 311 -10.26 16.84 21.75
CA ALA A 311 -10.43 18.28 21.90
C ALA A 311 -9.08 19.02 22.00
N THR A 312 -8.14 18.55 22.84
CA THR A 312 -6.82 19.22 22.96
C THR A 312 -6.02 19.12 21.68
N THR A 313 -6.10 17.98 20.99
CA THR A 313 -5.43 17.74 19.72
C THR A 313 -6.00 18.64 18.61
N PHE A 314 -7.32 18.78 18.54
CA PHE A 314 -7.99 19.68 17.59
C PHE A 314 -7.51 21.12 17.78
N GLN A 315 -7.48 21.63 19.02
CA GLN A 315 -7.00 22.99 19.29
C GLN A 315 -5.54 23.18 18.91
N LYS A 316 -4.67 22.18 19.15
CA LYS A 316 -3.26 22.24 18.73
C LYS A 316 -3.12 22.34 17.21
N VAL A 317 -3.80 21.49 16.46
CA VAL A 317 -3.76 21.51 14.99
C VAL A 317 -4.30 22.85 14.47
N LYS A 318 -5.44 23.31 15.00
CA LYS A 318 -6.05 24.58 14.64
C LYS A 318 -5.10 25.77 14.90
N ASN A 319 -4.51 25.86 16.09
CA ASN A 319 -3.59 26.94 16.43
C ASN A 319 -2.36 26.95 15.51
N ILE A 320 -1.78 25.76 15.23
CA ILE A 320 -0.64 25.66 14.31
C ILE A 320 -1.01 26.21 12.92
N ILE A 321 -2.21 25.88 12.42
CA ILE A 321 -2.73 26.36 11.13
C ILE A 321 -3.00 27.87 11.17
N GLU A 322 -3.56 28.38 12.25
CA GLU A 322 -3.84 29.82 12.44
C GLU A 322 -2.56 30.65 12.50
N GLU A 323 -1.49 30.12 13.09
CA GLU A 323 -0.16 30.73 13.16
C GLU A 323 0.65 30.62 11.86
N LEU A 324 0.19 29.87 10.84
CA LEU A 324 0.85 29.88 9.54
C LEU A 324 0.68 31.26 8.88
N GLU A 325 1.77 32.04 8.84
CA GLU A 325 1.89 33.31 8.12
C GLU A 325 2.41 33.09 6.69
N GLY A 326 1.87 33.83 5.72
CA GLY A 326 2.30 33.85 4.31
C GLY A 326 1.34 33.14 3.35
N ASP A 327 1.37 33.58 2.08
CA ASP A 327 0.61 32.99 0.98
C ASP A 327 1.10 31.55 0.72
N PHE A 328 0.20 30.60 0.93
CA PHE A 328 0.28 29.25 0.36
C PHE A 328 -0.44 29.23 -0.99
#